data_AF-A0AA38XIF1-F1
#
_entry.id   AF-A0AA38XIF1-F1
#
_cell.length_a   1.000
_cell.length_b   1.000
_cell.length_c   1.000
_cell.angle_alpha   90.00
_cell.angle_beta   90.00
_cell.angle_gamma   90.00
#
_symmetry.space_group_name_H-M   'P 1'
#
loop_
_entity.id
_entity.type
_entity.pdbx_description
1 polymer ?
#
loop_
_entity_poly.entity_id
_entity_poly.type
_entity_poly.pdbx_seq_one_letter_code
_entity_poly.pdbx_strand_id
1 'polypeptide(L)'
;MPDLSPCERRAIDHFRGRTSADISGEFKSDFWSQEIFQLMRHDDSIKHALIALSSMHEAFLYPNQTTHFGLSQYSKALQQVSTLDLMHAASAEFALVACILFVALESLQSNYYEALHHATSGVRVIAQVQGQQSQPVCMSRETLEKIFLAFDRQVMEFRDPTFQPLLVDITGYSAEIPAHFSSYEAALASIETILKDTFHFAEEFYGLSTNVQTSPVMIQRTLLNHDHLRQ
;
A
#
# COMPACT_ATOMS: atom_id res chain seq x y z
N MET A 1 25.09 -3.16 9.01
CA MET A 1 24.59 -2.12 9.93
C MET A 1 24.86 -2.58 11.35
N PRO A 2 25.79 -1.96 12.09
CA PRO A 2 26.30 -2.54 13.33
C PRO A 2 25.40 -2.42 14.56
N ASP A 3 24.25 -1.73 14.52
CA ASP A 3 23.42 -1.50 15.73
C ASP A 3 21.91 -1.68 15.46
N LEU A 4 21.52 -2.84 14.93
CA LEU A 4 20.11 -3.19 14.76
C LEU A 4 19.57 -3.83 16.03
N SER A 5 18.47 -3.29 16.56
CA SER A 5 17.71 -3.94 17.63
C SER A 5 17.20 -5.32 17.19
N PRO A 6 16.89 -6.22 18.15
CA PRO A 6 16.35 -7.54 17.82
C PRO A 6 15.08 -7.49 16.96
N CYS A 7 14.19 -6.52 17.19
CA CYS A 7 12.97 -6.34 16.41
C CYS A 7 13.26 -5.90 14.98
N GLU A 8 14.16 -4.93 14.77
CA GLU A 8 14.56 -4.51 13.42
C GLU A 8 15.21 -5.65 12.65
N ARG A 9 16.08 -6.43 13.30
CA ARG A 9 16.72 -7.59 12.67
C ARG A 9 15.69 -8.64 12.25
N ARG A 10 14.74 -8.99 13.13
CA ARG A 10 13.64 -9.91 12.82
C ARG A 10 12.84 -9.44 11.61
N ALA A 11 12.44 -8.16 11.59
CA ALA A 11 11.68 -7.60 10.48
C ALA A 11 12.47 -7.67 9.17
N ILE A 12 13.76 -7.32 9.17
CA ILE A 12 14.60 -7.39 7.96
C ILE A 12 14.75 -8.84 7.47
N ASP A 13 14.92 -9.80 8.38
CA ASP A 13 15.03 -11.21 8.02
C ASP A 13 13.70 -11.77 7.51
N HIS A 14 12.56 -11.36 8.10
CA HIS A 14 11.24 -11.69 7.60
C HIS A 14 11.01 -11.10 6.19
N PHE A 15 11.48 -9.87 5.95
CA PHE A 15 11.39 -9.25 4.62
C PHE A 15 12.12 -10.06 3.57
N ARG A 16 13.37 -10.43 3.88
CA ARG A 16 14.22 -11.24 3.00
C ARG A 16 13.64 -12.64 2.75
N GLY A 17 13.09 -13.27 3.80
CA GLY A 17 12.62 -14.65 3.73
C GLY A 17 11.21 -14.82 3.17
N ARG A 18 10.35 -13.80 3.29
CA ARG A 18 8.93 -13.93 2.96
C ARG A 18 8.32 -12.71 2.30
N THR A 19 8.39 -11.53 2.93
CA THR A 19 7.65 -10.35 2.45
C THR A 19 8.03 -9.99 1.01
N SER A 20 9.32 -9.96 0.69
CA SER A 20 9.80 -9.63 -0.66
C SER A 20 9.23 -10.56 -1.75
N ALA A 21 9.07 -11.86 -1.46
CA ALA A 21 8.49 -12.81 -2.41
C ALA A 21 6.99 -12.60 -2.59
N ASP A 22 6.26 -12.34 -1.50
CA ASP A 22 4.81 -12.16 -1.54
C ASP A 22 4.42 -10.80 -2.19
N ILE A 23 5.16 -9.72 -1.91
CA ILE A 23 4.87 -8.38 -2.48
C ILE A 23 5.40 -8.17 -3.89
N SER A 24 6.44 -8.91 -4.31
CA SER A 24 6.96 -8.78 -5.68
C SER A 24 5.99 -9.36 -6.71
N GLY A 25 5.12 -10.30 -6.31
CA GLY A 25 4.15 -10.93 -7.20
C GLY A 25 4.81 -11.54 -8.43
N GLU A 26 4.26 -11.25 -9.62
CA GLU A 26 4.85 -11.67 -10.90
C GLU A 26 6.06 -10.81 -11.32
N PHE A 27 6.25 -9.64 -10.69
CA PHE A 27 7.35 -8.72 -10.95
C PHE A 27 8.58 -9.11 -10.14
N LYS A 28 9.22 -10.21 -10.56
CA LYS A 28 10.53 -10.61 -10.06
C LYS A 28 11.59 -9.62 -10.56
N SER A 29 11.82 -8.60 -9.75
CA SER A 29 12.90 -7.63 -9.92
C SER A 29 13.97 -7.83 -8.84
N ASP A 30 15.22 -7.53 -9.17
CA ASP A 30 16.32 -7.45 -8.21
C ASP A 30 16.09 -6.34 -7.17
N PHE A 31 15.14 -5.43 -7.42
CA PHE A 31 14.74 -4.38 -6.50
C PHE A 31 14.42 -4.91 -5.10
N TRP A 32 13.44 -5.81 -5.00
CA TRP A 32 12.93 -6.32 -3.72
C TRP A 32 13.91 -7.26 -3.00
N SER A 33 14.89 -7.81 -3.72
CA SER A 33 15.79 -8.84 -3.19
C SER A 33 17.21 -8.33 -2.93
N GLN A 34 17.66 -7.29 -3.62
CA GLN A 34 19.03 -6.78 -3.53
C GLN A 34 19.08 -5.26 -3.36
N GLU A 35 18.49 -4.50 -4.28
CA GLU A 35 18.69 -3.04 -4.35
C GLU A 35 18.11 -2.33 -3.13
N ILE A 36 16.93 -2.75 -2.67
CA ILE A 36 16.28 -2.18 -1.49
C ILE A 36 17.14 -2.28 -0.22
N PHE A 37 17.94 -3.34 -0.10
CA PHE A 37 18.88 -3.50 1.02
C PHE A 37 20.09 -2.57 0.93
N GLN A 38 20.44 -2.09 -0.27
CA GLN A 38 21.45 -1.06 -0.44
C GLN A 38 20.87 0.29 -0.05
N LEU A 39 19.68 0.62 -0.57
CA LEU A 39 18.97 1.87 -0.31
C LEU A 39 18.70 2.06 1.20
N MET A 40 18.20 1.04 1.89
CA MET A 40 17.96 1.14 3.35
C MET A 40 19.23 1.32 4.19
N ARG A 41 20.43 1.04 3.63
CA ARG A 41 21.69 1.30 4.33
C ARG A 41 22.13 2.75 4.20
N HIS A 42 21.65 3.43 3.16
CA HIS A 42 22.02 4.80 2.83
C HIS A 42 21.01 5.82 3.35
N ASP A 43 19.76 5.41 3.56
CA ASP A 43 18.69 6.30 4.01
C ASP A 43 17.78 5.63 5.06
N ASP A 44 17.59 6.32 6.18
CA ASP A 44 16.82 5.82 7.31
C ASP A 44 15.31 5.77 7.00
N SER A 45 14.81 6.61 6.07
CA SER A 45 13.38 6.62 5.72
C SER A 45 13.01 5.32 5.01
N ILE A 46 13.89 4.84 4.12
CA ILE A 46 13.77 3.53 3.48
C ILE A 46 13.90 2.41 4.50
N LYS A 47 14.86 2.52 5.43
CA LYS A 47 15.02 1.54 6.51
C LYS A 47 13.74 1.38 7.32
N HIS A 48 13.17 2.48 7.79
CA HIS A 48 11.96 2.46 8.59
C HIS A 48 10.74 1.97 7.79
N ALA A 49 10.58 2.39 6.53
CA ALA A 49 9.50 1.94 5.66
C ALA A 49 9.56 0.43 5.38
N LEU A 50 10.74 -0.12 5.08
CA LEU A 50 10.93 -1.55 4.86
C LEU A 50 10.62 -2.37 6.11
N ILE A 51 11.09 -1.92 7.28
CA ILE A 51 10.84 -2.58 8.56
C ILE A 51 9.36 -2.54 8.91
N ALA A 52 8.69 -1.41 8.67
CA ALA A 52 7.25 -1.27 8.84
C ALA A 52 6.50 -2.27 7.96
N LEU A 53 6.77 -2.28 6.65
CA LEU A 53 6.15 -3.17 5.68
C LEU A 53 6.30 -4.62 6.10
N SER A 54 7.51 -5.02 6.47
CA SER A 54 7.74 -6.40 6.89
C SER A 54 7.06 -6.78 8.19
N SER A 55 7.04 -5.88 9.18
CA SER A 55 6.43 -6.17 10.48
C SER A 55 4.91 -6.26 10.35
N MET A 56 4.31 -5.43 9.50
CA MET A 56 2.87 -5.41 9.27
C MET A 56 2.44 -6.59 8.40
N HIS A 57 3.24 -6.96 7.40
CA HIS A 57 3.03 -8.21 6.66
C HIS A 57 3.12 -9.45 7.55
N GLU A 58 4.09 -9.50 8.47
CA GLU A 58 4.18 -10.60 9.44
C GLU A 58 2.92 -10.67 10.32
N ALA A 59 2.40 -9.53 10.79
CA ALA A 59 1.17 -9.47 11.58
C ALA A 59 -0.09 -9.81 10.77
N PHE A 60 -0.12 -9.48 9.48
CA PHE A 60 -1.18 -9.87 8.56
C PHE A 60 -1.25 -11.40 8.39
N LEU A 61 -0.09 -12.06 8.22
CA LEU A 61 -0.01 -13.53 8.08
C LEU A 61 -0.30 -14.26 9.40
N TYR A 62 0.05 -13.64 10.53
CA TYR A 62 -0.07 -14.24 11.85
C TYR A 62 -0.85 -13.29 12.78
N PRO A 63 -2.20 -13.42 12.83
CA PRO A 63 -3.08 -12.49 13.57
C PRO A 63 -2.84 -12.41 15.09
N ASN A 64 -1.96 -13.23 15.64
CA ASN A 64 -1.53 -13.17 17.04
C ASN A 64 -0.37 -12.19 17.29
N GLN A 65 0.23 -11.62 16.24
CA GLN A 65 1.28 -10.63 16.33
C GLN A 65 0.71 -9.21 16.37
N THR A 66 1.42 -8.30 17.05
CA THR A 66 1.00 -6.91 17.20
C THR A 66 1.55 -6.04 16.06
N THR A 67 0.76 -5.09 15.57
CA THR A 67 1.18 -4.12 14.54
C THR A 67 1.93 -2.90 15.11
N HIS A 68 1.99 -2.74 16.44
CA HIS A 68 2.51 -1.52 17.09
C HIS A 68 3.95 -1.16 16.67
N PHE A 69 4.85 -2.15 16.58
CA PHE A 69 6.21 -1.90 16.12
C PHE A 69 6.24 -1.44 14.65
N GLY A 70 5.45 -2.11 13.79
CA GLY A 70 5.33 -1.72 12.38
C GLY A 70 4.80 -0.30 12.20
N LEU A 71 3.71 0.04 12.91
CA LEU A 71 3.12 1.39 12.88
C LEU A 71 4.10 2.46 13.38
N SER A 72 4.84 2.18 14.45
CA SER A 72 5.88 3.10 14.94
C SER A 72 6.97 3.35 13.90
N GLN A 73 7.40 2.31 13.18
CA GLN A 73 8.38 2.44 12.11
C GLN A 73 7.80 3.19 10.91
N TYR A 74 6.53 2.96 10.58
CA TYR A 74 5.84 3.69 9.52
C TYR A 74 5.81 5.20 9.81
N SER A 75 5.43 5.61 11.03
CA SER A 75 5.43 7.03 11.41
C SER A 75 6.82 7.67 11.32
N LYS A 76 7.89 6.95 11.69
CA LYS A 76 9.26 7.44 11.55
C LYS A 76 9.64 7.62 10.08
N ALA A 77 9.26 6.68 9.23
CA ALA A 77 9.50 6.77 7.79
C ALA A 77 8.82 8.01 7.20
N LEU A 78 7.53 8.23 7.48
CA LEU A 78 6.79 9.42 7.04
C LEU A 78 7.47 10.72 7.48
N GLN A 79 7.89 10.80 8.74
CA GLN A 79 8.60 11.97 9.26
C GLN A 79 9.90 12.21 8.50
N GLN A 80 10.70 11.18 8.24
CA GLN A 80 11.97 11.34 7.53
C GLN A 80 11.78 11.70 6.06
N VAL A 81 10.84 11.05 5.35
CA VAL A 81 10.51 11.40 3.95
C VAL A 81 10.11 12.86 3.84
N SER A 82 9.34 13.40 4.80
CA SER A 82 8.90 14.80 4.79
C SER A 82 10.05 15.82 4.89
N THR A 83 11.25 15.38 5.27
CA THR A 83 12.44 16.23 5.39
C THR A 83 13.39 16.15 4.19
N LEU A 84 13.10 15.29 3.21
CA LEU A 84 13.95 15.10 2.03
C LEU A 84 13.92 16.33 1.11
N ASP A 85 15.11 16.79 0.70
CA ASP A 85 15.24 17.81 -0.34
C ASP A 85 15.07 17.17 -1.73
N LEU A 86 13.86 17.26 -2.27
CA LEU A 86 13.50 16.68 -3.57
C LEU A 86 14.21 17.33 -4.78
N MET A 87 14.97 18.42 -4.56
CA MET A 87 15.86 18.97 -5.60
C MET A 87 17.16 18.17 -5.73
N HIS A 88 17.49 17.34 -4.73
CA HIS A 88 18.64 16.46 -4.78
C HIS A 88 18.24 15.08 -5.33
N ALA A 89 18.92 14.62 -6.38
CA ALA A 89 18.56 13.40 -7.10
C ALA A 89 18.48 12.15 -6.20
N ALA A 90 19.43 11.96 -5.27
CA ALA A 90 19.42 10.82 -4.35
C ALA A 90 18.23 10.89 -3.35
N SER A 91 17.91 12.08 -2.86
CA SER A 91 16.75 12.29 -1.97
C SER A 91 15.44 12.04 -2.70
N ALA A 92 15.33 12.47 -3.95
CA ALA A 92 14.17 12.18 -4.79
C ALA A 92 14.03 10.67 -5.03
N GLU A 93 15.13 9.96 -5.26
CA GLU A 93 15.14 8.49 -5.36
C GLU A 93 14.65 7.82 -4.06
N PHE A 94 15.12 8.25 -2.89
CA PHE A 94 14.61 7.74 -1.61
C PHE A 94 13.12 8.04 -1.44
N ALA A 95 12.64 9.24 -1.80
CA ALA A 95 11.22 9.54 -1.75
C ALA A 95 10.39 8.59 -2.63
N LEU A 96 10.86 8.27 -3.85
CA LEU A 96 10.18 7.34 -4.75
C LEU A 96 10.10 5.91 -4.20
N VAL A 97 11.22 5.42 -3.66
CA VAL A 97 11.28 4.10 -3.04
C VAL A 97 10.37 4.05 -1.81
N ALA A 98 10.33 5.11 -1.01
CA ALA A 98 9.42 5.21 0.12
C ALA A 98 7.95 5.20 -0.33
N CYS A 99 7.59 5.94 -1.38
CA CYS A 99 6.24 5.90 -1.96
C CYS A 99 5.84 4.48 -2.35
N ILE A 100 6.71 3.71 -3.00
CA ILE A 100 6.45 2.29 -3.34
C ILE A 100 6.17 1.46 -2.08
N LEU A 101 6.99 1.63 -1.04
CA LEU A 101 6.82 0.89 0.22
C LEU A 101 5.53 1.29 0.95
N PHE A 102 5.16 2.56 0.93
CA PHE A 102 3.92 3.05 1.51
C PHE A 102 2.70 2.55 0.74
N VAL A 103 2.75 2.51 -0.60
CA VAL A 103 1.69 1.88 -1.40
C VAL A 103 1.47 0.42 -0.97
N ALA A 104 2.56 -0.35 -0.83
CA ALA A 104 2.46 -1.74 -0.38
C ALA A 104 1.90 -1.86 1.06
N LEU A 105 2.35 -0.99 1.96
CA LEU A 105 1.89 -0.90 3.36
C LEU A 105 0.40 -0.57 3.47
N GLU A 106 -0.06 0.43 2.74
CA GLU A 106 -1.46 0.84 2.75
C GLU A 106 -2.35 -0.20 2.07
N SER A 107 -1.85 -0.86 1.02
CA SER A 107 -2.54 -1.98 0.37
C SER A 107 -2.74 -3.17 1.33
N LEU A 108 -1.73 -3.51 2.14
CA LEU A 108 -1.86 -4.55 3.17
C LEU A 108 -2.90 -4.23 4.24
N GLN A 109 -3.18 -2.95 4.47
CA GLN A 109 -4.17 -2.47 5.43
C GLN A 109 -5.52 -2.17 4.80
N SER A 110 -5.68 -2.40 3.49
CA SER A 110 -6.87 -2.02 2.71
C SER A 110 -7.17 -0.50 2.73
N ASN A 111 -6.16 0.32 2.99
CA ASN A 111 -6.25 1.79 2.96
C ASN A 111 -5.98 2.32 1.54
N TYR A 112 -6.84 1.96 0.60
CA TYR A 112 -6.58 2.20 -0.83
C TYR A 112 -6.49 3.68 -1.22
N TYR A 113 -7.21 4.57 -0.51
CA TYR A 113 -7.10 6.01 -0.70
C TYR A 113 -5.68 6.53 -0.39
N GLU A 114 -5.09 6.08 0.73
CA GLU A 114 -3.73 6.46 1.11
C GLU A 114 -2.70 5.81 0.17
N ALA A 115 -2.93 4.56 -0.24
CA ALA A 115 -2.10 3.91 -1.26
C ALA A 115 -2.04 4.74 -2.56
N LEU A 116 -3.19 5.19 -3.05
CA LEU A 116 -3.27 6.06 -4.22
C LEU A 116 -2.56 7.40 -3.97
N HIS A 117 -2.79 8.04 -2.83
CA HIS A 117 -2.15 9.30 -2.48
C HIS A 117 -0.61 9.21 -2.52
N HIS A 118 -0.04 8.09 -2.03
CA HIS A 118 1.40 7.82 -2.13
C HIS A 118 1.85 7.57 -3.57
N ALA A 119 1.05 6.86 -4.38
CA ALA A 119 1.34 6.65 -5.79
C ALA A 119 1.36 7.98 -6.57
N THR A 120 0.35 8.84 -6.38
CA THR A 120 0.32 10.17 -7.01
C THR A 120 1.48 11.05 -6.53
N SER A 121 1.84 10.98 -5.25
CA SER A 121 2.99 11.69 -4.71
C SER A 121 4.29 11.24 -5.38
N GLY A 122 4.52 9.94 -5.53
CA GLY A 122 5.69 9.40 -6.24
C GLY A 122 5.74 9.85 -7.70
N VAL A 123 4.59 9.83 -8.37
CA VAL A 123 4.45 10.36 -9.74
C VAL A 123 4.82 11.85 -9.84
N ARG A 124 4.40 12.69 -8.88
CA ARG A 124 4.78 14.11 -8.84
C ARG A 124 6.30 14.29 -8.64
N VAL A 125 6.92 13.46 -7.79
CA VAL A 125 8.38 13.44 -7.61
C VAL A 125 9.08 13.09 -8.93
N ILE A 126 8.59 12.09 -9.66
CA ILE A 126 9.11 11.72 -10.99
C ILE A 126 9.04 12.92 -11.95
N ALA A 127 7.90 13.62 -12.01
CA ALA A 127 7.72 14.78 -12.89
C ALA A 127 8.67 15.94 -12.53
N GLN A 128 8.90 16.20 -11.24
CA GLN A 128 9.79 17.24 -10.77
C GLN A 128 11.26 16.96 -11.13
N VAL A 129 11.72 15.71 -10.99
CA VAL A 129 13.07 15.29 -11.38
C VAL A 129 13.26 15.39 -12.90
N GLN A 130 12.22 15.12 -13.72
CA GLN A 130 12.30 15.24 -15.19
C GLN A 130 12.55 16.67 -15.68
N GLY A 131 12.12 17.69 -14.94
CA GLY A 131 12.39 19.09 -15.25
C GLY A 131 13.88 19.48 -15.09
N GLN A 132 14.67 18.65 -14.42
CA GLN A 132 16.08 18.87 -14.11
C GLN A 132 16.92 17.82 -14.85
N GLN A 133 17.51 18.18 -15.99
CA GLN A 133 18.34 17.24 -16.76
C GLN A 133 19.55 16.71 -15.96
N SER A 134 19.78 15.40 -16.11
CA SER A 134 21.05 14.67 -15.98
C SER A 134 21.49 14.23 -14.58
N GLN A 135 20.81 13.27 -13.96
CA GLN A 135 21.51 12.20 -13.22
C GLN A 135 20.80 10.84 -13.38
N PRO A 136 21.57 9.73 -13.42
CA PRO A 136 21.01 8.39 -13.48
C PRO A 136 20.37 8.05 -12.14
N VAL A 137 19.05 7.89 -12.13
CA VAL A 137 18.32 7.23 -11.04
C VAL A 137 18.77 5.75 -11.04
N CYS A 138 19.03 5.15 -9.87
CA CYS A 138 19.45 3.75 -9.75
C CYS A 138 18.41 2.80 -10.35
N MET A 139 17.13 3.14 -10.20
CA MET A 139 16.03 2.46 -10.89
C MET A 139 15.63 3.14 -12.19
N SER A 140 15.44 2.33 -13.25
CA SER A 140 14.87 2.86 -14.48
C SER A 140 13.43 3.30 -14.23
N ARG A 141 13.07 4.46 -14.78
CA ARG A 141 11.70 5.00 -14.77
C ARG A 141 10.65 3.96 -15.16
N GLU A 142 10.95 3.14 -16.16
CA GLU A 142 10.07 2.07 -16.64
C GLU A 142 9.81 1.02 -15.55
N THR A 143 10.79 0.73 -14.69
CA THR A 143 10.63 -0.20 -13.57
C THR A 143 9.74 0.40 -12.48
N LEU A 144 9.94 1.69 -12.17
CA LEU A 144 9.09 2.43 -11.23
C LEU A 144 7.63 2.49 -11.70
N GLU A 145 7.39 2.87 -12.95
CA GLU A 145 6.06 2.93 -13.55
C GLU A 145 5.37 1.56 -13.52
N LYS A 146 6.10 0.49 -13.87
CA LYS A 146 5.58 -0.89 -13.78
C LYS A 146 5.24 -1.31 -12.36
N ILE A 147 6.03 -0.91 -11.37
CA ILE A 147 5.75 -1.21 -9.96
C ILE A 147 4.48 -0.49 -9.49
N PHE A 148 4.32 0.81 -9.78
CA PHE A 148 3.09 1.52 -9.45
C PHE A 148 1.85 0.94 -10.17
N LEU A 149 1.98 0.59 -11.45
CA LEU A 149 0.93 -0.09 -12.22
C LEU A 149 0.61 -1.50 -11.71
N ALA A 150 1.59 -2.20 -11.13
CA ALA A 150 1.39 -3.51 -10.54
C ALA A 150 0.59 -3.42 -9.23
N PHE A 151 0.85 -2.38 -8.42
CA PHE A 151 0.11 -2.13 -7.19
C PHE A 151 -1.33 -1.70 -7.46
N ASP A 152 -1.59 -0.94 -8.53
CA ASP A 152 -2.96 -0.60 -8.98
C ASP A 152 -3.81 -1.85 -9.26
N ARG A 153 -3.17 -2.93 -9.77
CA ARG A 153 -3.84 -4.23 -9.98
C ARG A 153 -3.92 -5.09 -8.72
N GLN A 154 -2.88 -5.11 -7.89
CA GLN A 154 -2.82 -5.93 -6.68
C GLN A 154 -3.72 -5.39 -5.54
N VAL A 155 -4.00 -4.09 -5.53
CA VAL A 155 -4.99 -3.45 -4.63
C VAL A 155 -6.36 -4.12 -4.73
N MET A 156 -6.73 -4.66 -5.89
CA MET A 156 -7.98 -5.40 -6.12
C MET A 156 -7.86 -6.92 -5.89
N GLU A 157 -6.64 -7.47 -5.79
CA GLU A 157 -6.37 -8.92 -5.76
C GLU A 157 -5.84 -9.44 -4.41
N PHE A 158 -5.51 -8.57 -3.43
CA PHE A 158 -5.26 -8.97 -2.05
C PHE A 158 -6.57 -9.36 -1.33
N ARG A 159 -7.21 -10.40 -1.89
CA ARG A 159 -8.24 -11.31 -1.38
C ARG A 159 -8.81 -10.96 -0.01
N ASP A 160 -9.78 -10.06 -0.03
CA ASP A 160 -10.97 -10.27 0.79
C ASP A 160 -11.92 -11.19 -0.01
N PRO A 161 -12.22 -12.42 0.44
CA PRO A 161 -13.20 -13.29 -0.21
C PRO A 161 -14.63 -12.74 -0.14
N THR A 162 -14.87 -11.68 0.64
CA THR A 162 -16.11 -10.90 0.67
C THR A 162 -16.08 -9.68 -0.25
N PHE A 163 -14.95 -9.39 -0.92
CA PHE A 163 -14.88 -8.41 -2.00
C PHE A 163 -15.69 -8.94 -3.19
N GLN A 164 -16.99 -8.69 -3.14
CA GLN A 164 -17.80 -8.65 -4.33
C GLN A 164 -17.34 -7.40 -5.08
N PRO A 165 -16.85 -7.50 -6.33
CA PRO A 165 -16.77 -6.33 -7.17
C PRO A 165 -18.20 -5.80 -7.23
N LEU A 166 -18.46 -4.74 -6.47
CA LEU A 166 -19.61 -3.91 -6.65
C LEU A 166 -19.40 -3.34 -8.06
N LEU A 167 -19.91 -4.07 -9.06
CA LEU A 167 -20.39 -3.47 -10.30
C LEU A 167 -21.51 -2.54 -9.88
N VAL A 168 -21.15 -1.43 -9.24
CA VAL A 168 -22.04 -0.30 -9.06
C VAL A 168 -22.32 0.15 -10.47
N ASP A 169 -23.60 0.13 -10.83
CA ASP A 169 -24.06 0.83 -12.01
C ASP A 169 -23.82 2.31 -11.76
N ILE A 170 -22.66 2.82 -12.18
CA ILE A 170 -22.21 4.22 -11.96
C ILE A 170 -22.99 5.20 -12.86
N THR A 171 -24.12 4.79 -13.44
CA THR A 171 -24.98 5.63 -14.28
C THR A 171 -25.55 6.86 -13.57
N GLY A 172 -25.39 6.98 -12.25
CA GLY A 172 -25.80 8.14 -11.45
C GLY A 172 -24.69 9.11 -11.02
N TYR A 173 -23.41 8.79 -11.17
CA TYR A 173 -22.31 9.66 -10.72
C TYR A 173 -21.64 10.36 -11.91
N SER A 174 -22.05 11.61 -12.15
CA SER A 174 -21.46 12.48 -13.16
C SER A 174 -20.36 13.33 -12.55
N ALA A 175 -19.21 12.72 -12.22
CA ALA A 175 -17.98 13.49 -12.33
C ALA A 175 -17.81 13.72 -13.83
N GLU A 176 -18.01 14.96 -14.33
CA GLU A 176 -17.75 15.28 -15.73
C GLU A 176 -16.26 15.09 -15.99
N ILE A 177 -15.88 13.88 -16.42
CA ILE A 177 -14.51 13.58 -16.83
C ILE A 177 -14.28 14.38 -18.12
N PRO A 178 -13.36 15.35 -18.12
CA PRO A 178 -13.06 16.11 -19.32
C PRO A 178 -12.63 15.18 -20.45
N ALA A 179 -13.10 15.43 -21.68
CA ALA A 179 -12.68 14.66 -22.86
C ALA A 179 -11.17 14.80 -23.15
N HIS A 180 -10.52 15.80 -22.57
CA HIS A 180 -9.09 16.07 -22.64
C HIS A 180 -8.67 16.79 -21.37
N PHE A 181 -7.50 16.42 -20.83
CA PHE A 181 -6.89 17.13 -19.71
C PHE A 181 -5.86 18.13 -20.24
N SER A 182 -5.86 19.33 -19.67
CA SER A 182 -4.91 20.38 -20.02
C SER A 182 -3.49 20.07 -19.56
N SER A 183 -3.33 19.20 -18.57
CA SER A 183 -2.04 18.69 -18.10
C SER A 183 -2.18 17.31 -17.45
N TYR A 184 -1.05 16.66 -17.25
CA TYR A 184 -0.98 15.38 -16.55
C TYR A 184 -1.46 15.51 -15.09
N GLU A 185 -1.13 16.61 -14.43
CA GLU A 185 -1.58 16.92 -13.07
C GLU A 185 -3.10 17.10 -12.98
N ALA A 186 -3.72 17.71 -14.00
CA ALA A 186 -5.17 17.82 -14.09
C ALA A 186 -5.85 16.45 -14.25
N ALA A 187 -5.23 15.54 -15.01
CA ALA A 187 -5.69 14.17 -15.14
C ALA A 187 -5.59 13.40 -13.81
N LEU A 188 -4.46 13.50 -13.11
CA LEU A 188 -4.25 12.88 -11.81
C LEU A 188 -5.24 13.40 -10.75
N ALA A 189 -5.43 14.71 -10.66
CA ALA A 189 -6.38 15.31 -9.72
C ALA A 189 -7.82 14.82 -9.97
N SER A 190 -8.16 14.59 -11.23
CA SER A 190 -9.48 14.07 -11.60
C SER A 190 -9.65 12.60 -11.20
N ILE A 191 -8.61 11.78 -11.40
CA ILE A 191 -8.59 10.38 -10.92
C ILE A 191 -8.69 10.32 -9.39
N GLU A 192 -7.92 11.15 -8.67
CA GLU A 192 -7.99 11.25 -7.20
C GLU A 192 -9.40 11.61 -6.73
N THR A 193 -10.07 12.55 -7.42
CA THR A 193 -11.44 12.96 -7.09
C THR A 193 -12.43 11.83 -7.32
N ILE A 194 -12.40 11.19 -8.50
CA ILE A 194 -13.30 10.08 -8.84
C ILE A 194 -13.14 8.91 -7.87
N LEU A 195 -11.89 8.57 -7.52
CA LEU A 195 -11.61 7.49 -6.59
C LEU A 195 -12.06 7.84 -5.17
N LYS A 196 -11.78 9.07 -4.71
CA LYS A 196 -12.30 9.56 -3.42
C LYS A 196 -13.81 9.47 -3.34
N ASP A 197 -14.50 9.90 -4.39
CA ASP A 197 -15.97 9.87 -4.45
C ASP A 197 -16.49 8.43 -4.48
N THR A 198 -15.81 7.54 -5.21
CA THR A 198 -16.14 6.10 -5.26
C THR A 198 -15.96 5.43 -3.90
N PHE A 199 -14.87 5.74 -3.18
CA PHE A 199 -14.62 5.22 -1.84
C PHE A 199 -15.61 5.77 -0.81
N HIS A 200 -15.88 7.07 -0.83
CA HIS A 200 -16.88 7.69 0.05
C HIS A 200 -18.27 7.08 -0.16
N PHE A 201 -18.66 6.88 -1.42
CA PHE A 201 -19.91 6.20 -1.77
C PHE A 201 -19.94 4.75 -1.23
N ALA A 202 -18.84 4.01 -1.38
CA ALA A 202 -18.74 2.65 -0.85
C ALA A 202 -18.83 2.63 0.68
N GLU A 203 -18.13 3.52 1.38
CA GLU A 203 -18.18 3.65 2.85
C GLU A 203 -19.58 4.03 3.35
N GLU A 204 -20.28 4.96 2.69
CA GLU A 204 -21.68 5.29 3.00
C GLU A 204 -22.57 4.05 2.86
N PHE A 205 -22.37 3.26 1.80
CA PHE A 205 -23.15 2.05 1.56
C PHE A 205 -22.86 0.95 2.59
N TYR A 206 -21.60 0.73 2.95
CA TYR A 206 -21.22 -0.21 4.02
C TYR A 206 -21.71 0.27 5.40
N GLY A 207 -21.66 1.58 5.68
CA GLY A 207 -22.23 2.21 6.87
C GLY A 207 -23.76 2.06 6.98
N LEU A 208 -24.46 2.04 5.84
CA LEU A 208 -25.89 1.74 5.79
C LEU A 208 -26.17 0.24 5.99
N SER A 209 -25.35 -0.64 5.43
CA SER A 209 -25.49 -2.11 5.61
C SER A 209 -25.29 -2.55 7.06
N THR A 210 -24.37 -1.91 7.78
CA THR A 210 -24.07 -2.20 9.20
C THR A 210 -25.08 -1.59 10.17
N ASN A 211 -25.72 -0.47 9.80
CA ASN A 211 -26.83 0.11 10.59
C ASN A 211 -28.16 -0.64 10.43
N VAL A 212 -28.29 -1.54 9.44
CA VAL A 212 -29.51 -2.36 9.24
C VAL A 212 -29.48 -3.67 10.06
N GLN A 213 -28.41 -3.98 10.80
CA GLN A 213 -28.38 -5.11 11.73
C GLN A 213 -27.98 -4.71 13.15
N THR A 214 -28.87 -3.99 13.84
CA THR A 214 -29.00 -4.11 15.29
C THR A 214 -30.45 -4.28 15.73
N SER A 215 -30.89 -5.55 15.75
CA SER A 215 -31.74 -6.02 16.85
C SER A 215 -31.33 -7.45 17.21
N PRO A 216 -31.04 -7.74 18.49
CA PRO A 216 -30.35 -8.96 18.91
C PRO A 216 -31.32 -10.15 19.02
N VAL A 217 -31.11 -11.17 18.19
CA VAL A 217 -31.69 -12.50 18.45
C VAL A 217 -30.58 -13.54 18.45
N MET A 218 -30.46 -14.20 19.60
CA MET A 218 -29.56 -15.30 19.92
C MET A 218 -29.36 -16.29 18.77
N ILE A 219 -28.10 -16.63 18.51
CA ILE A 219 -27.73 -18.00 18.13
C ILE A 219 -26.61 -18.46 19.07
N GLN A 220 -27.02 -18.88 20.26
CA GLN A 220 -26.26 -19.82 21.06
C GLN A 220 -26.86 -21.21 20.82
N ARG A 221 -25.98 -22.18 20.55
CA ARG A 221 -26.20 -23.65 20.53
C ARG A 221 -26.94 -24.23 19.31
N THR A 222 -26.17 -24.80 18.37
CA THR A 222 -26.39 -26.20 17.94
C THR A 222 -25.09 -26.81 17.40
N LEU A 223 -24.17 -27.18 18.29
CA LEU A 223 -23.08 -28.14 17.99
C LEU A 223 -23.01 -29.26 19.03
N LEU A 224 -24.17 -29.64 19.59
CA LEU A 224 -24.34 -30.85 20.38
C LEU A 224 -25.76 -31.35 20.09
N ASN A 225 -25.91 -32.14 19.03
CA ASN A 225 -26.92 -33.19 18.83
C ASN A 225 -26.80 -33.73 17.40
N HIS A 226 -25.64 -34.33 17.09
CA HIS A 226 -25.53 -35.32 16.02
C HIS A 226 -24.92 -36.62 16.56
N ASP A 227 -25.34 -37.01 17.77
CA ASP A 227 -25.25 -38.37 18.25
C ASP A 227 -26.59 -38.71 18.87
N HIS A 228 -27.55 -39.07 18.02
CA HIS A 228 -28.52 -40.14 18.23
C HIS A 228 -29.55 -40.13 17.09
N LEU A 229 -29.74 -41.33 16.52
CA LEU A 229 -30.84 -41.75 15.63
C LEU A 229 -30.61 -41.59 14.12
N ARG A 230 -29.70 -42.42 13.58
CA ARG A 230 -30.06 -43.34 12.48
C ARG A 230 -29.44 -44.72 12.73
N GLN A 231 -30.33 -45.64 13.11
CA GLN A 231 -30.34 -47.10 12.95
C GLN A 231 -29.14 -47.91 13.42
#